data_AF-A0A392M0U1-F1
#
_entry.id   AF-A0A392M0U1-F1
#
_cell.length_a   1.000
_cell.length_b   1.000
_cell.length_c   1.000
_cell.angle_alpha   90.00
_cell.angle_beta   90.00
_cell.angle_gamma   90.00
#
_symmetry.space_group_name_H-M   'P 1'
#
loop_
_entity.id
_entity.type
_entity.pdbx_description
1 polymer ?
#
loop_
_entity_poly.entity_id
_entity_poly.type
_entity_poly.pdbx_seq_one_letter_code
_entity_poly.pdbx_strand_id
1 'polypeptide(L)'
;MPKKSSVVENLAEVKWSQELMALTERDISWYSREYADTEVILRCGEFPNVPLIGTRGYINYNHVLALRQLGYPMEDKPDDDMLEGFVLKKGVENPTLIRKIRKAWGEVIKLPFIITTPNRPLSPAPITTVPIEEADELKAKIAEFQGKNEELQLKHLQAVGEVARLKRDQEDKEKSLQKNRKRLRESEEKRKKIGEGLDSVEANLIAKKEELKRVEHSNKYLRNFGELASKAQKKWREKYQGQVQKVQELDKRYKELLQTENIQSQEFENLYFQERSKCERLQANVEAYEDRCGQLQASVEMYEEYFAQHARRHEDQIAQLKDELENTRTKLAQYENAFDITRRDAAFWRNGFRDLAALSNLVIAELPEKLRDAEAAMHYYILPKDVADFMEYCKDVLKQYREEIRNTKRRVSA
;
A
#
# COMPACT_ATOMS: atom_id res chain seq x y z
N MET A 1 23.80 3.85 86.82
CA MET A 1 23.18 2.66 86.18
C MET A 1 22.11 2.05 87.07
N PRO A 2 21.09 1.36 86.54
CA PRO A 2 20.12 0.60 87.33
C PRO A 2 20.78 -0.52 88.15
N LYS A 3 20.29 -0.79 89.37
CA LYS A 3 20.91 -1.74 90.32
C LYS A 3 20.62 -3.23 90.06
N LYS A 4 19.90 -3.59 88.99
CA LYS A 4 19.64 -4.99 88.58
C LYS A 4 19.70 -5.16 87.06
N SER A 5 20.23 -6.30 86.62
CA SER A 5 20.62 -6.60 85.25
C SER A 5 19.53 -7.26 84.39
N SER A 6 18.25 -7.00 84.65
CA SER A 6 17.13 -7.65 83.93
C SER A 6 16.81 -7.05 82.55
N VAL A 7 17.54 -6.01 82.11
CA VAL A 7 17.23 -5.22 80.90
C VAL A 7 18.12 -5.60 79.70
N VAL A 8 19.12 -6.47 79.89
CA VAL A 8 20.14 -6.78 78.86
C VAL A 8 19.63 -7.79 77.81
N GLU A 9 18.63 -8.62 78.15
CA GLU A 9 18.28 -9.80 77.35
C GLU A 9 17.27 -9.55 76.21
N ASN A 10 16.63 -8.37 76.12
CA ASN A 10 15.61 -8.06 75.11
C ASN A 10 15.89 -6.75 74.32
N LEU A 11 17.04 -6.69 73.67
CA LEU A 11 17.54 -5.51 72.93
C LEU A 11 16.76 -5.10 71.66
N ALA A 12 15.67 -5.81 71.30
CA ALA A 12 14.93 -5.58 70.06
C ALA A 12 13.70 -4.65 70.18
N GLU A 13 12.88 -4.81 71.23
CA GLU A 13 11.55 -4.16 71.31
C GLU A 13 11.33 -3.25 72.54
N VAL A 14 12.26 -3.22 73.51
CA VAL A 14 12.12 -2.40 74.72
C VAL A 14 12.02 -0.90 74.38
N LYS A 15 10.88 -0.29 74.70
CA LYS A 15 10.69 1.17 74.67
C LYS A 15 11.36 1.80 75.89
N TRP A 16 12.68 1.95 75.81
CA TRP A 16 13.54 2.54 76.85
C TRP A 16 12.99 3.82 77.49
N SER A 17 12.27 4.68 76.76
CA SER A 17 11.65 5.89 77.31
C SER A 17 10.57 5.62 78.36
N GLN A 18 9.86 4.49 78.29
CA GLN A 18 8.84 4.12 79.28
C GLN A 18 9.48 3.54 80.54
N GLU A 19 10.51 2.70 80.41
CA GLU A 19 11.26 2.16 81.56
C GLU A 19 12.07 3.26 82.28
N LEU A 20 12.74 4.15 81.54
CA LEU A 20 13.49 5.26 82.13
C LEU A 20 12.61 6.23 82.93
N MET A 21 11.33 6.41 82.57
CA MET A 21 10.38 7.19 83.36
C MET A 21 9.78 6.43 84.55
N ALA A 22 9.97 5.12 84.65
CA ALA A 22 9.53 4.30 85.78
C ALA A 22 10.60 4.16 86.88
N LEU A 23 11.86 4.51 86.61
CA LEU A 23 12.95 4.47 87.58
C LEU A 23 12.80 5.54 88.66
N THR A 24 12.92 5.13 89.93
CA THR A 24 13.02 6.06 91.07
C THR A 24 14.49 6.27 91.47
N GLU A 25 14.73 7.28 92.32
CA GLU A 25 16.06 7.56 92.89
C GLU A 25 16.70 6.34 93.57
N ARG A 26 15.90 5.41 94.12
CA ARG A 26 16.38 4.21 94.81
C ARG A 26 16.93 3.15 93.85
N ASP A 27 16.34 3.05 92.66
CA ASP A 27 16.64 2.03 91.65
C ASP A 27 17.93 2.35 90.88
N ILE A 28 18.27 3.64 90.81
CA ILE A 28 19.46 4.16 90.16
C ILE A 28 20.64 4.12 91.15
N SER A 29 21.73 3.45 90.77
CA SER A 29 23.04 3.75 91.35
C SER A 29 23.62 4.92 90.56
N TRP A 30 23.56 6.12 91.15
CA TRP A 30 24.12 7.33 90.54
C TRP A 30 25.63 7.17 90.36
N TYR A 31 26.31 6.81 91.45
CA TYR A 31 27.71 6.43 91.49
C TYR A 31 27.86 4.91 91.63
N SER A 32 28.94 4.35 91.08
CA SER A 32 29.52 3.07 91.52
C SER A 32 31.02 3.27 91.72
N ARG A 33 31.54 2.80 92.86
CA ARG A 33 32.94 2.97 93.26
C ARG A 33 33.92 2.19 92.35
N GLU A 34 33.41 1.23 91.57
CA GLU A 34 34.16 0.47 90.55
C GLU A 34 34.72 1.36 89.43
N TYR A 35 34.12 2.53 89.18
CA TYR A 35 34.52 3.46 88.12
C TYR A 35 35.32 4.66 88.64
N ALA A 36 35.76 4.64 89.91
CA ALA A 36 36.52 5.74 90.51
C ALA A 36 37.80 6.09 89.72
N ASP A 37 38.49 5.06 89.20
CA ASP A 37 39.74 5.20 88.44
C ASP A 37 39.51 5.34 86.91
N THR A 38 38.28 5.63 86.47
CA THR A 38 37.95 5.73 85.03
C THR A 38 38.27 7.11 84.46
N GLU A 39 39.18 7.17 83.49
CA GLU A 39 39.52 8.40 82.78
C GLU A 39 38.32 8.97 81.99
N VAL A 40 37.83 10.15 82.38
CA VAL A 40 36.76 10.86 81.66
C VAL A 40 37.37 11.68 80.52
N ILE A 41 36.89 11.46 79.28
CA ILE A 41 37.15 12.37 78.17
C ILE A 41 36.31 13.63 78.39
N LEU A 42 36.96 14.78 78.47
CA LEU A 42 36.31 16.09 78.57
C LEU A 42 35.87 16.60 77.21
N ARG A 43 36.80 16.60 76.25
CA ARG A 43 36.67 17.30 74.97
C ARG A 43 37.35 16.52 73.85
N CYS A 44 36.89 16.81 72.64
CA CYS A 44 37.26 16.13 71.41
C CYS A 44 37.37 17.20 70.32
N GLY A 45 38.59 17.64 70.03
CA GLY A 45 38.88 18.80 69.17
C GLY A 45 38.10 20.07 69.54
N GLU A 46 37.52 20.69 68.52
CA GLU A 46 36.69 21.92 68.61
C GLU A 46 35.32 21.73 69.30
N PHE A 47 34.86 20.49 69.57
CA PHE A 47 33.51 20.28 70.10
C PHE A 47 33.42 20.59 71.60
N PRO A 48 32.34 21.24 72.08
CA PRO A 48 32.10 21.47 73.51
C PRO A 48 31.72 20.19 74.27
N ASN A 49 31.03 19.27 73.57
CA ASN A 49 30.55 17.98 74.07
C ASN A 49 31.14 16.85 73.22
N VAL A 50 31.41 15.69 73.83
CA VAL A 50 32.16 14.59 73.19
C VAL A 50 31.27 13.86 72.18
N PRO A 51 31.61 13.83 70.86
CA PRO A 51 30.74 13.30 69.82
C PRO A 51 30.92 11.78 69.64
N LEU A 52 29.92 10.99 70.02
CA LEU A 52 29.91 9.53 69.86
C LEU A 52 29.46 9.12 68.45
N ILE A 53 30.14 8.11 67.88
CA ILE A 53 29.86 7.53 66.57
C ILE A 53 29.19 6.16 66.76
N GLY A 54 27.99 5.97 66.22
CA GLY A 54 27.25 4.71 66.32
C GLY A 54 26.68 4.21 64.99
N THR A 55 26.35 2.92 64.91
CA THR A 55 25.80 2.26 63.70
C THR A 55 24.41 2.78 63.28
N ARG A 56 23.74 3.55 64.14
CA ARG A 56 22.43 4.17 63.92
C ARG A 56 22.45 5.71 63.88
N GLY A 57 23.63 6.34 63.95
CA GLY A 57 23.77 7.80 63.93
C GLY A 57 24.93 8.33 64.78
N TYR A 58 24.96 9.64 64.96
CA TYR A 58 25.91 10.35 65.81
C TYR A 58 25.15 11.07 66.92
N ILE A 59 25.68 11.02 68.14
CA ILE A 59 25.17 11.75 69.31
C ILE A 59 26.35 12.44 70.00
N ASN A 60 26.09 13.24 71.03
CA ASN A 60 27.13 13.66 71.97
C ASN A 60 26.77 13.26 73.41
N TYR A 61 27.79 13.25 74.28
CA TYR A 61 27.57 13.31 75.73
C TYR A 61 28.26 14.56 76.29
N ASN A 62 27.67 15.13 77.34
CA ASN A 62 28.22 16.25 78.06
C ASN A 62 29.12 15.76 79.20
N HIS A 63 30.35 16.30 79.27
CA HIS A 63 31.36 15.86 80.23
C HIS A 63 31.04 16.30 81.67
N VAL A 64 30.39 17.45 81.86
CA VAL A 64 29.95 17.95 83.17
C VAL A 64 28.91 17.02 83.81
N LEU A 65 27.96 16.52 83.01
CA LEU A 65 26.98 15.51 83.43
C LEU A 65 27.66 14.16 83.72
N ALA A 66 28.68 13.77 82.97
CA ALA A 66 29.46 12.56 83.24
C ALA A 66 30.23 12.65 84.56
N LEU A 67 30.88 13.78 84.84
CA LEU A 67 31.58 14.05 86.11
C LEU A 67 30.61 14.03 87.29
N ARG A 68 29.43 14.67 87.16
CA ARG A 68 28.37 14.64 88.18
C ARG A 68 27.85 13.22 88.43
N GLN A 69 27.72 12.38 87.41
CA GLN A 69 27.34 10.96 87.56
C GLN A 69 28.46 10.16 88.26
N LEU A 70 29.71 10.43 87.93
CA LEU A 70 30.89 9.85 88.58
C LEU A 70 31.20 10.47 89.95
N GLY A 71 30.28 11.25 90.54
CA GLY A 71 30.36 11.73 91.92
C GLY A 71 31.37 12.85 92.16
N TYR A 72 31.94 13.46 91.11
CA TYR A 72 32.84 14.59 91.26
C TYR A 72 32.09 15.81 91.81
N PRO A 73 32.65 16.53 92.79
CA PRO A 73 32.13 17.81 93.25
C PRO A 73 31.95 18.81 92.10
N MET A 74 30.84 19.53 92.15
CA MET A 74 30.50 20.64 91.26
C MET A 74 30.51 21.91 92.09
N GLU A 75 31.30 22.91 91.69
CA GLU A 75 31.32 24.22 92.39
C GLU A 75 30.04 25.01 92.12
N ASP A 76 29.57 24.98 90.87
CA ASP A 76 28.39 25.72 90.39
C ASP A 76 27.49 24.85 89.49
N LYS A 77 26.36 25.41 89.03
CA LYS A 77 25.54 24.78 87.99
C LYS A 77 26.31 24.70 86.65
N PRO A 78 26.03 23.73 85.76
CA PRO A 78 26.51 23.81 84.38
C PRO A 78 25.96 25.05 83.66
N ASP A 79 26.76 25.64 82.78
CA ASP A 79 26.27 26.62 81.81
C ASP A 79 25.32 25.96 80.80
N ASP A 80 24.26 26.66 80.44
CA ASP A 80 23.20 26.13 79.58
C ASP A 80 23.72 25.83 78.15
N ASP A 81 24.68 26.63 77.65
CA ASP A 81 25.39 26.41 76.38
C ASP A 81 26.18 25.10 76.35
N MET A 82 26.73 24.67 77.50
CA MET A 82 27.42 23.38 77.60
C MET A 82 26.42 22.21 77.53
N LEU A 83 25.15 22.42 77.89
CA LEU A 83 24.12 21.38 77.87
C LEU A 83 23.55 21.12 76.47
N GLU A 84 24.01 21.82 75.41
CA GLU A 84 23.50 21.63 74.06
C GLU A 84 23.88 20.24 73.47
N GLY A 85 22.86 19.38 73.35
CA GLY A 85 22.94 18.05 72.77
C GLY A 85 22.62 18.05 71.28
N PHE A 86 23.32 17.23 70.49
CA PHE A 86 22.99 16.99 69.07
C PHE A 86 22.73 15.50 68.80
N VAL A 87 21.82 15.22 67.86
CA VAL A 87 21.47 13.85 67.44
C VAL A 87 21.30 13.80 65.92
N LEU A 88 22.31 13.29 65.21
CA LEU A 88 22.25 13.04 63.76
C LEU A 88 21.79 11.59 63.51
N LYS A 89 20.53 11.40 63.13
CA LYS A 89 19.92 10.08 62.90
C LYS A 89 20.40 9.46 61.58
N LYS A 90 20.51 8.12 61.53
CA LYS A 90 20.77 7.36 60.28
C LYS A 90 19.82 7.80 59.16
N GLY A 91 20.38 8.13 58.00
CA GLY A 91 19.65 8.64 56.84
C GLY A 91 19.62 10.17 56.70
N VAL A 92 20.09 10.92 57.70
CA VAL A 92 20.30 12.37 57.58
C VAL A 92 21.76 12.65 57.20
N GLU A 93 22.00 13.05 55.96
CA GLU A 93 23.36 13.35 55.49
C GLU A 93 23.80 14.75 55.91
N ASN A 94 24.87 14.82 56.72
CA ASN A 94 25.61 16.06 56.97
C ASN A 94 27.13 15.78 56.83
N PRO A 95 27.66 15.75 55.59
CA PRO A 95 29.04 15.32 55.34
C PRO A 95 30.09 16.20 56.00
N THR A 96 29.82 17.51 56.14
CA THR A 96 30.71 18.47 56.79
C THR A 96 30.79 18.24 58.30
N LEU A 97 29.66 18.01 58.98
CA LEU A 97 29.64 17.65 60.41
C LEU A 97 30.32 16.29 60.65
N ILE A 98 30.03 15.29 59.82
CA ILE A 98 30.65 13.95 59.92
C ILE A 98 32.18 14.05 59.74
N ARG A 99 32.66 14.88 58.80
CA ARG A 99 34.10 15.12 58.61
C ARG A 99 34.73 15.86 59.80
N LYS A 100 34.03 16.84 60.40
CA LYS A 100 34.49 17.50 61.63
C LYS A 100 34.60 16.51 62.80
N ILE A 101 33.57 15.68 63.03
CA ILE A 101 33.57 14.65 64.08
C ILE A 101 34.75 13.69 63.88
N ARG A 102 34.99 13.21 62.65
CA ARG A 102 36.14 12.34 62.34
C ARG A 102 37.50 13.00 62.60
N LYS A 103 37.67 14.30 62.35
CA LYS A 103 38.91 15.01 62.71
C LYS A 103 39.07 15.11 64.22
N ALA A 104 38.01 15.49 64.93
CA ALA A 104 38.03 15.74 66.37
C ALA A 104 38.50 14.53 67.19
N TRP A 105 38.18 13.31 66.76
CA TRP A 105 38.67 12.08 67.41
C TRP A 105 40.18 11.85 67.34
N GLY A 106 40.94 12.66 66.59
CA GLY A 106 42.41 12.73 66.68
C GLY A 106 42.94 13.65 67.79
N GLU A 107 42.07 14.43 68.45
CA GLU A 107 42.41 15.55 69.35
C GLU A 107 41.65 15.39 70.68
N VAL A 108 41.88 14.28 71.40
CA VAL A 108 41.13 13.88 72.61
C VAL A 108 41.80 14.38 73.90
N ILE A 109 41.02 15.01 74.79
CA ILE A 109 41.48 15.57 76.08
C ILE A 109 40.74 14.88 77.25
N LYS A 110 41.47 14.47 78.29
CA LYS A 110 40.96 13.75 79.49
C LYS A 110 41.16 14.57 80.77
N LEU A 111 40.36 14.32 81.81
CA LEU A 111 40.45 15.00 83.11
C LEU A 111 41.42 14.30 84.09
N PRO A 112 42.25 15.04 84.84
CA PRO A 112 43.08 14.50 85.91
C PRO A 112 42.65 14.91 87.35
N PHE A 113 42.73 13.93 88.28
CA PHE A 113 42.77 14.07 89.76
C PHE A 113 41.44 14.23 90.57
N ILE A 114 41.56 14.12 91.91
CA ILE A 114 40.52 13.73 92.89
C ILE A 114 40.30 14.84 93.97
N ILE A 115 39.13 14.93 94.61
CA ILE A 115 38.71 16.04 95.52
C ILE A 115 38.22 15.56 96.91
N THR A 116 38.43 16.38 97.95
CA THR A 116 38.03 16.18 99.37
C THR A 116 37.33 17.45 99.93
N THR A 117 36.42 17.34 100.91
CA THR A 117 35.63 18.45 101.53
C THR A 117 36.09 18.83 102.95
N PRO A 118 35.75 20.03 103.52
CA PRO A 118 34.77 20.08 104.65
C PRO A 118 34.07 21.44 105.06
N ASN A 119 32.87 21.32 105.66
CA ASN A 119 32.31 22.00 106.89
C ASN A 119 31.95 23.52 107.04
N ARG A 120 31.19 23.79 108.14
CA ARG A 120 30.43 25.00 108.60
C ARG A 120 30.35 24.99 110.16
N PRO A 121 30.25 26.12 110.92
CA PRO A 121 29.14 26.30 111.92
C PRO A 121 28.76 27.73 112.48
N LEU A 122 27.51 27.81 113.01
CA LEU A 122 26.88 28.49 114.20
C LEU A 122 27.30 29.85 114.88
N SER A 123 26.31 30.75 115.04
CA SER A 123 25.51 31.16 116.27
C SER A 123 26.11 31.76 117.61
N PRO A 124 25.28 32.38 118.52
CA PRO A 124 25.67 33.56 119.36
C PRO A 124 25.46 33.45 120.92
N ALA A 125 25.51 34.58 121.68
CA ALA A 125 25.37 34.67 123.17
C ALA A 125 24.74 36.01 123.75
N PRO A 126 24.34 36.11 125.06
CA PRO A 126 23.40 37.17 125.58
C PRO A 126 23.63 37.86 127.00
N ILE A 127 22.95 39.01 127.23
CA ILE A 127 22.23 39.59 128.44
C ILE A 127 22.88 39.73 129.88
N THR A 128 22.68 40.92 130.53
CA THR A 128 22.60 41.33 131.99
C THR A 128 21.89 42.73 132.10
N THR A 129 21.27 43.37 133.14
CA THR A 129 21.04 43.31 134.63
C THR A 129 21.94 44.21 135.54
N VAL A 130 21.54 44.87 136.67
CA VAL A 130 20.39 44.69 137.62
C VAL A 130 19.56 45.94 138.11
N PRO A 131 20.00 46.90 139.00
CA PRO A 131 19.10 47.66 139.93
C PRO A 131 18.99 49.20 139.68
N ILE A 132 18.00 50.03 140.11
CA ILE A 132 17.03 50.17 141.25
C ILE A 132 17.51 51.08 142.41
N GLU A 133 16.97 52.32 142.46
CA GLU A 133 16.50 53.08 143.65
C GLU A 133 15.68 54.34 143.19
N GLU A 134 14.88 54.98 144.06
CA GLU A 134 13.84 56.04 143.80
C GLU A 134 12.39 55.57 143.53
N ALA A 135 11.90 54.62 144.34
CA ALA A 135 10.72 53.78 144.03
C ALA A 135 9.33 54.45 143.94
N ASP A 136 9.12 55.70 144.38
CA ASP A 136 7.78 56.33 144.38
C ASP A 136 7.59 57.37 143.27
N GLU A 137 8.62 58.13 142.89
CA GLU A 137 8.57 58.91 141.65
C GLU A 137 8.67 57.99 140.43
N LEU A 138 9.41 56.87 140.54
CA LEU A 138 9.36 55.79 139.55
C LEU A 138 7.96 55.17 139.42
N LYS A 139 7.15 55.05 140.48
CA LYS A 139 5.75 54.56 140.33
C LYS A 139 4.88 55.53 139.52
N ALA A 140 5.01 56.83 139.74
CA ALA A 140 4.29 57.83 138.94
C ALA A 140 4.72 57.78 137.46
N LYS A 141 6.03 57.72 137.20
CA LYS A 141 6.57 57.54 135.84
C LYS A 141 6.19 56.19 135.23
N ILE A 142 6.12 55.11 136.00
CA ILE A 142 5.65 53.79 135.55
C ILE A 142 4.18 53.85 135.17
N ALA A 143 3.31 54.52 135.93
CA ALA A 143 1.91 54.71 135.56
C ALA A 143 1.76 55.55 134.28
N GLU A 144 2.56 56.61 134.13
CA GLU A 144 2.60 57.43 132.92
C GLU A 144 3.11 56.62 131.70
N PHE A 145 4.18 55.83 131.87
CA PHE A 145 4.69 54.94 130.83
C PHE A 145 3.77 53.76 130.54
N GLN A 146 2.98 53.28 131.51
CA GLN A 146 1.94 52.28 131.30
C GLN A 146 0.81 52.84 130.43
N GLY A 147 0.29 54.03 130.76
CA GLY A 147 -0.71 54.71 129.91
C GLY A 147 -0.20 55.01 128.50
N LYS A 148 1.05 55.48 128.36
CA LYS A 148 1.69 55.65 127.04
C LYS A 148 1.92 54.32 126.32
N ASN A 149 2.25 53.25 127.03
CA ASN A 149 2.41 51.92 126.46
C ASN A 149 1.06 51.33 126.01
N GLU A 150 -0.03 51.55 126.75
CA GLU A 150 -1.38 51.18 126.32
C GLU A 150 -1.81 51.98 125.08
N GLU A 151 -1.54 53.30 125.04
CA GLU A 151 -1.79 54.13 123.86
C GLU A 151 -0.96 53.68 122.64
N LEU A 152 0.32 53.33 122.84
CA LEU A 152 1.20 52.81 121.79
C LEU A 152 0.79 51.40 121.35
N GLN A 153 0.33 50.54 122.26
CA GLN A 153 -0.21 49.21 121.92
C GLN A 153 -1.52 49.34 121.13
N LEU A 154 -2.38 50.30 121.46
CA LEU A 154 -3.60 50.58 120.70
C LEU A 154 -3.27 51.11 119.29
N LYS A 155 -2.35 52.07 119.17
CA LYS A 155 -1.85 52.59 117.88
C LYS A 155 -1.16 51.49 117.05
N HIS A 156 -0.38 50.62 117.69
CA HIS A 156 0.24 49.47 117.05
C HIS A 156 -0.80 48.46 116.55
N LEU A 157 -1.82 48.13 117.35
CA LEU A 157 -2.92 47.25 116.96
C LEU A 157 -3.73 47.82 115.78
N GLN A 158 -4.00 49.13 115.79
CA GLN A 158 -4.61 49.84 114.67
C GLN A 158 -3.74 49.76 113.41
N ALA A 159 -2.44 50.06 113.51
CA ALA A 159 -1.50 49.99 112.38
C ALA A 159 -1.37 48.57 111.82
N VAL A 160 -1.33 47.54 112.67
CA VAL A 160 -1.37 46.12 112.26
C VAL A 160 -2.68 45.80 111.53
N GLY A 161 -3.82 46.32 111.99
CA GLY A 161 -5.10 46.21 111.31
C GLY A 161 -5.12 46.86 109.92
N GLU A 162 -4.52 48.04 109.78
CA GLU A 162 -4.40 48.73 108.50
C GLU A 162 -3.43 48.01 107.54
N VAL A 163 -2.28 47.52 108.03
CA VAL A 163 -1.36 46.68 107.26
C VAL A 163 -2.04 45.39 106.80
N ALA A 164 -2.87 44.76 107.65
CA ALA A 164 -3.65 43.57 107.29
C ALA A 164 -4.79 43.86 106.30
N ARG A 165 -5.31 45.09 106.22
CA ARG A 165 -6.21 45.54 105.15
C ARG A 165 -5.43 45.74 103.85
N LEU A 166 -4.39 46.57 103.88
CA LEU A 166 -3.56 46.92 102.73
C LEU A 166 -2.90 45.70 102.08
N LYS A 167 -2.49 44.70 102.86
CA LYS A 167 -1.94 43.43 102.34
C LYS A 167 -2.98 42.63 101.54
N ARG A 168 -4.23 42.56 102.01
CA ARG A 168 -5.33 41.92 101.26
C ARG A 168 -5.65 42.69 99.99
N ASP A 169 -5.72 44.02 100.07
CA ASP A 169 -5.91 44.89 98.90
C ASP A 169 -4.78 44.71 97.87
N GLN A 170 -3.54 44.51 98.31
CA GLN A 170 -2.39 44.22 97.46
C GLN A 170 -2.50 42.83 96.83
N GLU A 171 -2.78 41.78 97.61
CA GLU A 171 -2.93 40.42 97.11
C GLU A 171 -4.05 40.30 96.07
N ASP A 172 -5.18 41.00 96.24
CA ASP A 172 -6.28 41.00 95.27
C ASP A 172 -5.97 41.84 94.02
N LYS A 173 -5.22 42.94 94.15
CA LYS A 173 -4.64 43.66 92.99
C LYS A 173 -3.66 42.79 92.23
N GLU A 174 -2.80 42.03 92.91
CA GLU A 174 -1.83 41.10 92.31
C GLU A 174 -2.55 39.99 91.52
N LYS A 175 -3.55 39.33 92.11
CA LYS A 175 -4.43 38.35 91.43
C LYS A 175 -5.11 38.95 90.20
N SER A 176 -5.60 40.18 90.30
CA SER A 176 -6.24 40.90 89.19
C SER A 176 -5.26 41.24 88.06
N LEU A 177 -4.06 41.72 88.40
CA LEU A 177 -2.97 41.97 87.45
C LEU A 177 -2.48 40.69 86.77
N GLN A 178 -2.36 39.58 87.50
CA GLN A 178 -2.02 38.27 86.94
C GLN A 178 -3.08 37.77 85.95
N LYS A 179 -4.37 37.93 86.30
CA LYS A 179 -5.52 37.62 85.41
C LYS A 179 -5.55 38.52 84.17
N ASN A 180 -5.18 39.79 84.31
CA ASN A 180 -5.04 40.73 83.19
C ASN A 180 -3.88 40.36 82.27
N ARG A 181 -2.68 40.07 82.83
CA ARG A 181 -1.52 39.56 82.07
C ARG A 181 -1.84 38.26 81.32
N LYS A 182 -2.62 37.35 81.91
CA LYS A 182 -3.09 36.13 81.21
C LYS A 182 -4.01 36.47 80.03
N ARG A 183 -5.03 37.30 80.25
CA ARG A 183 -5.97 37.73 79.19
C ARG A 183 -5.29 38.51 78.07
N LEU A 184 -4.27 39.30 78.37
CA LEU A 184 -3.47 40.01 77.37
C LEU A 184 -2.72 39.04 76.46
N ARG A 185 -1.99 38.06 77.03
CA ARG A 185 -1.30 37.02 76.25
C ARG A 185 -2.25 36.16 75.42
N GLU A 186 -3.41 35.79 75.97
CA GLU A 186 -4.46 35.08 75.24
C GLU A 186 -5.06 35.91 74.08
N SER A 187 -5.04 37.24 74.19
CA SER A 187 -5.44 38.16 73.12
C SER A 187 -4.35 38.32 72.07
N GLU A 188 -3.09 38.47 72.49
CA GLU A 188 -1.91 38.55 71.62
C GLU A 188 -1.75 37.31 70.75
N GLU A 189 -1.88 36.13 71.34
CA GLU A 189 -1.85 34.84 70.62
C GLU A 189 -3.00 34.71 69.61
N LYS A 190 -4.21 35.22 69.94
CA LYS A 190 -5.32 35.27 68.99
C LYS A 190 -5.05 36.24 67.83
N ARG A 191 -4.51 37.42 68.10
CA ARG A 191 -4.11 38.38 67.05
C ARG A 191 -3.03 37.80 66.15
N LYS A 192 -2.03 37.09 66.72
CA LYS A 192 -0.96 36.42 65.96
C LYS A 192 -1.53 35.40 64.98
N LYS A 193 -2.41 34.51 65.45
CA LYS A 193 -3.09 33.51 64.59
C LYS A 193 -4.01 34.12 63.54
N ILE A 194 -4.64 35.25 63.82
CA ILE A 194 -5.40 36.01 62.82
C ILE A 194 -4.47 36.60 61.76
N GLY A 195 -3.32 37.16 62.15
CA GLY A 195 -2.28 37.63 61.22
C GLY A 195 -1.76 36.51 60.31
N GLU A 196 -1.29 35.40 60.90
CA GLU A 196 -0.83 34.21 60.16
C GLU A 196 -1.90 33.66 59.19
N GLY A 197 -3.18 33.73 59.58
CA GLY A 197 -4.30 33.38 58.72
C GLY A 197 -4.51 34.37 57.56
N LEU A 198 -4.38 35.68 57.80
CA LEU A 198 -4.49 36.72 56.78
C LEU A 198 -3.32 36.67 55.78
N ASP A 199 -2.09 36.49 56.25
CA ASP A 199 -0.90 36.34 55.41
C ASP A 199 -1.02 35.11 54.49
N SER A 200 -1.54 34.01 55.03
CA SER A 200 -1.86 32.80 54.26
C SER A 200 -2.95 33.05 53.21
N VAL A 201 -4.00 33.82 53.54
CA VAL A 201 -5.06 34.18 52.58
C VAL A 201 -4.53 35.07 51.46
N GLU A 202 -3.70 36.08 51.75
CA GLU A 202 -3.12 36.94 50.71
C GLU A 202 -2.15 36.16 49.81
N ALA A 203 -1.30 35.27 50.38
CA ALA A 203 -0.43 34.41 49.60
C ALA A 203 -1.23 33.50 48.63
N ASN A 204 -2.33 32.91 49.09
CA ASN A 204 -3.24 32.13 48.24
C ASN A 204 -3.94 33.00 47.19
N LEU A 205 -4.33 34.23 47.54
CA LEU A 205 -4.95 35.18 46.61
C LEU A 205 -3.97 35.60 45.50
N ILE A 206 -2.70 35.83 45.83
CA ILE A 206 -1.62 36.11 44.86
C ILE A 206 -1.43 34.90 43.93
N ALA A 207 -1.27 33.70 44.48
CA ALA A 207 -1.10 32.47 43.68
C ALA A 207 -2.28 32.24 42.71
N LYS A 208 -3.52 32.49 43.15
CA LYS A 208 -4.72 32.39 42.30
C LYS A 208 -4.83 33.52 41.27
N LYS A 209 -4.41 34.75 41.58
CA LYS A 209 -4.29 35.86 40.59
C LYS A 209 -3.29 35.51 39.49
N GLU A 210 -2.19 34.81 39.79
CA GLU A 210 -1.25 34.34 38.76
C GLU A 210 -1.79 33.16 37.96
N GLU A 211 -2.46 32.21 38.59
CA GLU A 211 -3.07 31.06 37.92
C GLU A 211 -4.12 31.53 36.91
N LEU A 212 -4.95 32.52 37.28
CA LEU A 212 -5.89 33.17 36.39
C LEU A 212 -5.16 33.76 35.16
N LYS A 213 -4.10 34.56 35.35
CA LYS A 213 -3.30 35.13 34.24
C LYS A 213 -2.71 34.05 33.33
N ARG A 214 -2.24 32.92 33.87
CA ARG A 214 -1.73 31.77 33.09
C ARG A 214 -2.86 31.15 32.24
N VAL A 215 -4.05 30.97 32.81
CA VAL A 215 -5.23 30.44 32.10
C VAL A 215 -5.73 31.42 31.03
N GLU A 216 -5.80 32.72 31.32
CA GLU A 216 -6.17 33.77 30.36
C GLU A 216 -5.23 33.81 29.15
N HIS A 217 -3.91 33.75 29.39
CA HIS A 217 -2.92 33.71 28.32
C HIS A 217 -3.06 32.45 27.46
N SER A 218 -3.23 31.28 28.08
CA SER A 218 -3.46 30.00 27.39
C SER A 218 -4.75 30.02 26.55
N ASN A 219 -5.85 30.54 27.11
CA ASN A 219 -7.14 30.66 26.42
C ASN A 219 -7.05 31.63 25.22
N LYS A 220 -6.32 32.75 25.36
CA LYS A 220 -6.01 33.66 24.24
C LYS A 220 -5.20 32.97 23.14
N TYR A 221 -4.18 32.19 23.51
CA TYR A 221 -3.40 31.40 22.55
C TYR A 221 -4.26 30.36 21.81
N LEU A 222 -5.08 29.60 22.54
CA LEU A 222 -5.99 28.59 21.98
C LEU A 222 -7.04 29.20 21.04
N ARG A 223 -7.58 30.37 21.37
CA ARG A 223 -8.50 31.12 20.47
C ARG A 223 -7.79 31.50 19.17
N ASN A 224 -6.61 32.12 19.26
CA ASN A 224 -5.83 32.51 18.08
C ASN A 224 -5.48 31.28 17.20
N PHE A 225 -5.07 30.17 17.82
CA PHE A 225 -4.79 28.92 17.13
C PHE A 225 -6.04 28.35 16.44
N GLY A 226 -7.18 28.33 17.14
CA GLY A 226 -8.47 27.88 16.60
C GLY A 226 -8.93 28.71 15.40
N GLU A 227 -8.71 30.03 15.41
CA GLU A 227 -8.94 30.89 14.25
C GLU A 227 -8.03 30.55 13.07
N LEU A 228 -6.72 30.39 13.30
CA LEU A 228 -5.76 30.03 12.23
C LEU A 228 -6.10 28.65 11.63
N ALA A 229 -6.40 27.67 12.48
CA ALA A 229 -6.83 26.34 12.07
C ALA A 229 -8.14 26.39 11.25
N SER A 230 -9.12 27.20 11.68
CA SER A 230 -10.38 27.39 10.94
C SER A 230 -10.16 28.06 9.57
N LYS A 231 -9.30 29.08 9.52
CA LYS A 231 -8.89 29.77 8.28
C LYS A 231 -8.16 28.82 7.31
N ALA A 232 -7.28 27.95 7.82
CA ALA A 232 -6.60 26.92 7.05
C ALA A 232 -7.56 25.82 6.56
N GLN A 233 -8.45 25.33 7.43
CA GLN A 233 -9.45 24.31 7.09
C GLN A 233 -10.44 24.81 6.02
N LYS A 234 -10.82 26.09 6.05
CA LYS A 234 -11.64 26.71 4.99
C LYS A 234 -10.92 26.69 3.63
N LYS A 235 -9.67 27.18 3.58
CA LYS A 235 -8.84 27.15 2.35
C LYS A 235 -8.64 25.73 1.80
N TRP A 236 -8.46 24.73 2.67
CA TRP A 236 -8.36 23.33 2.26
C TRP A 236 -9.67 22.79 1.69
N ARG A 237 -10.83 23.09 2.30
CA ARG A 237 -12.14 22.73 1.73
C ARG A 237 -12.38 23.39 0.38
N GLU A 238 -12.10 24.69 0.24
CA GLU A 238 -12.24 25.44 -1.01
C GLU A 238 -11.37 24.83 -2.13
N LYS A 239 -10.10 24.52 -1.83
CA LYS A 239 -9.20 23.83 -2.78
C LYS A 239 -9.71 22.44 -3.16
N TYR A 240 -10.14 21.64 -2.19
CA TYR A 240 -10.63 20.27 -2.42
C TYR A 240 -11.92 20.27 -3.25
N GLN A 241 -12.88 21.16 -2.94
CA GLN A 241 -14.11 21.33 -3.70
C GLN A 241 -13.83 21.73 -5.16
N GLY A 242 -12.88 22.64 -5.38
CA GLY A 242 -12.42 22.99 -6.74
C GLY A 242 -11.68 21.86 -7.47
N GLN A 243 -11.09 20.89 -6.76
CA GLN A 243 -10.56 19.66 -7.36
C GLN A 243 -11.68 18.68 -7.72
N VAL A 244 -12.66 18.47 -6.83
CA VAL A 244 -13.84 17.62 -7.09
C VAL A 244 -14.62 18.11 -8.31
N GLN A 245 -14.86 19.42 -8.44
CA GLN A 245 -15.52 20.01 -9.60
C GLN A 245 -14.74 19.75 -10.91
N LYS A 246 -13.41 19.84 -10.89
CA LYS A 246 -12.57 19.51 -12.06
C LYS A 246 -12.64 18.03 -12.44
N VAL A 247 -12.71 17.12 -11.47
CA VAL A 247 -12.88 15.69 -11.72
C VAL A 247 -14.26 15.40 -12.31
N GLN A 248 -15.32 16.04 -11.82
CA GLN A 248 -16.68 15.93 -12.36
C GLN A 248 -16.78 16.46 -13.80
N GLU A 249 -16.14 17.59 -14.09
CA GLU A 249 -16.05 18.18 -15.44
C GLU A 249 -15.31 17.25 -16.43
N LEU A 250 -14.23 16.59 -15.98
CA LEU A 250 -13.49 15.61 -16.78
C LEU A 250 -14.26 14.30 -17.00
N ASP A 251 -14.91 13.77 -15.97
CA ASP A 251 -15.79 12.59 -16.05
C ASP A 251 -16.96 12.81 -17.04
N LYS A 252 -17.59 14.00 -17.01
CA LYS A 252 -18.61 14.39 -17.98
C LYS A 252 -18.06 14.38 -19.42
N ARG A 253 -16.93 15.05 -19.66
CA ARG A 253 -16.30 15.11 -21.00
C ARG A 253 -15.87 13.73 -21.50
N TYR A 254 -15.37 12.86 -20.62
CA TYR A 254 -15.00 11.49 -20.97
C TYR A 254 -16.23 10.67 -21.40
N LYS A 255 -17.37 10.83 -20.72
CA LYS A 255 -18.64 10.19 -21.11
C LYS A 255 -19.18 10.71 -22.44
N GLU A 256 -19.07 12.01 -22.70
CA GLU A 256 -19.46 12.63 -23.98
C GLU A 256 -18.60 12.13 -25.15
N LEU A 257 -17.28 12.00 -24.93
CA LEU A 257 -16.35 11.41 -25.92
C LEU A 257 -16.67 9.93 -26.17
N LEU A 258 -16.83 9.12 -25.11
CA LEU A 258 -17.14 7.69 -25.22
C LEU A 258 -18.49 7.44 -25.94
N GLN A 259 -19.49 8.29 -25.70
CA GLN A 259 -20.76 8.24 -26.44
C GLN A 259 -20.56 8.56 -27.93
N THR A 260 -19.74 9.56 -28.26
CA THR A 260 -19.43 9.94 -29.64
C THR A 260 -18.67 8.83 -30.38
N GLU A 261 -17.66 8.26 -29.75
CA GLU A 261 -16.87 7.14 -30.27
C GLU A 261 -17.73 5.89 -30.49
N ASN A 262 -18.63 5.56 -29.55
CA ASN A 262 -19.56 4.45 -29.70
C ASN A 262 -20.55 4.65 -30.86
N ILE A 263 -21.05 5.88 -31.08
CA ILE A 263 -21.90 6.21 -32.24
C ILE A 263 -21.10 6.03 -33.54
N GLN A 264 -19.88 6.58 -33.62
CA GLN A 264 -19.02 6.44 -34.81
C GLN A 264 -18.65 4.98 -35.10
N SER A 265 -18.39 4.17 -34.07
CA SER A 265 -18.16 2.73 -34.23
C SER A 265 -19.39 2.02 -34.79
N GLN A 266 -20.59 2.37 -34.31
CA GLN A 266 -21.84 1.78 -34.80
C GLN A 266 -22.19 2.24 -36.23
N GLU A 267 -21.91 3.49 -36.59
CA GLU A 267 -21.99 3.97 -37.98
C GLU A 267 -21.02 3.21 -38.90
N PHE A 268 -19.78 2.99 -38.46
CA PHE A 268 -18.78 2.22 -39.19
C PHE A 268 -19.18 0.74 -39.37
N GLU A 269 -19.69 0.07 -38.32
CA GLU A 269 -20.18 -1.31 -38.42
C GLU A 269 -21.34 -1.44 -39.41
N ASN A 270 -22.28 -0.49 -39.41
CA ASN A 270 -23.40 -0.46 -40.35
C ASN A 270 -22.92 -0.29 -41.80
N LEU A 271 -21.97 0.62 -42.05
CA LEU A 271 -21.36 0.83 -43.37
C LEU A 271 -20.57 -0.42 -43.83
N TYR A 272 -19.77 -1.01 -42.94
CA TYR A 272 -19.02 -2.23 -43.22
C TYR A 272 -19.94 -3.40 -43.59
N PHE A 273 -21.05 -3.58 -42.86
CA PHE A 273 -22.06 -4.59 -43.19
C PHE A 273 -22.73 -4.29 -44.55
N GLN A 274 -23.04 -3.02 -44.84
CA GLN A 274 -23.64 -2.62 -46.12
C GLN A 274 -22.70 -2.89 -47.31
N GLU A 275 -21.41 -2.57 -47.21
CA GLU A 275 -20.41 -2.86 -48.25
C GLU A 275 -20.15 -4.36 -48.38
N ARG A 276 -20.06 -5.09 -47.26
CA ARG A 276 -19.95 -6.56 -47.28
C ARG A 276 -21.10 -7.19 -48.07
N SER A 277 -22.34 -6.82 -47.79
CA SER A 277 -23.49 -7.34 -48.56
C SER A 277 -23.57 -6.83 -50.00
N LYS A 278 -22.90 -5.73 -50.37
CA LYS A 278 -22.70 -5.36 -51.79
C LYS A 278 -21.70 -6.32 -52.44
N CYS A 279 -20.58 -6.62 -51.79
CA CYS A 279 -19.57 -7.56 -52.29
C CYS A 279 -20.16 -8.96 -52.46
N GLU A 280 -20.90 -9.47 -51.47
CA GLU A 280 -21.58 -10.78 -51.54
C GLU A 280 -22.57 -10.87 -52.72
N ARG A 281 -23.31 -9.79 -53.02
CA ARG A 281 -24.17 -9.72 -54.23
C ARG A 281 -23.40 -9.62 -55.54
N LEU A 282 -22.28 -8.90 -55.56
CA LEU A 282 -21.44 -8.79 -56.75
C LEU A 282 -20.75 -10.12 -57.07
N GLN A 283 -20.28 -10.84 -56.05
CA GLN A 283 -19.71 -12.18 -56.20
C GLN A 283 -20.74 -13.16 -56.80
N ALA A 284 -21.94 -13.25 -56.21
CA ALA A 284 -23.00 -14.12 -56.72
C ALA A 284 -23.41 -13.77 -58.18
N ASN A 285 -23.33 -12.50 -58.57
CA ASN A 285 -23.53 -12.09 -59.96
C ASN A 285 -22.38 -12.55 -60.87
N VAL A 286 -21.12 -12.47 -60.44
CA VAL A 286 -19.95 -12.94 -61.19
C VAL A 286 -20.04 -14.46 -61.40
N GLU A 287 -20.29 -15.22 -60.33
CA GLU A 287 -20.48 -16.68 -60.38
C GLU A 287 -21.59 -17.05 -61.39
N ALA A 288 -22.73 -16.35 -61.38
CA ALA A 288 -23.82 -16.55 -62.34
C ALA A 288 -23.48 -16.12 -63.80
N TYR A 289 -22.52 -15.21 -64.00
CA TYR A 289 -21.99 -14.90 -65.34
C TYR A 289 -20.99 -15.94 -65.81
N GLU A 290 -20.13 -16.46 -64.93
CA GLU A 290 -19.17 -17.53 -65.21
C GLU A 290 -19.89 -18.83 -65.59
N ASP A 291 -20.92 -19.24 -64.83
CA ASP A 291 -21.82 -20.35 -65.17
C ASP A 291 -22.43 -20.20 -66.57
N ARG A 292 -22.92 -18.99 -66.90
CA ARG A 292 -23.51 -18.71 -68.22
C ARG A 292 -22.47 -18.74 -69.34
N CYS A 293 -21.25 -18.27 -69.09
CA CYS A 293 -20.16 -18.36 -70.04
C CYS A 293 -19.75 -19.82 -70.28
N GLY A 294 -19.68 -20.65 -69.23
CA GLY A 294 -19.43 -22.10 -69.36
C GLY A 294 -20.52 -22.82 -70.16
N GLN A 295 -21.79 -22.50 -69.92
CA GLN A 295 -22.92 -23.04 -70.71
C GLN A 295 -22.86 -22.62 -72.19
N LEU A 296 -22.49 -21.37 -72.47
CA LEU A 296 -22.31 -20.88 -73.84
C LEU A 296 -21.11 -21.53 -74.52
N GLN A 297 -19.98 -21.68 -73.82
CA GLN A 297 -18.79 -22.35 -74.35
C GLN A 297 -19.09 -23.82 -74.70
N ALA A 298 -19.72 -24.59 -73.80
CA ALA A 298 -20.11 -25.97 -74.08
C ALA A 298 -21.09 -26.08 -75.26
N SER A 299 -21.94 -25.08 -75.48
CA SER A 299 -22.81 -24.99 -76.66
C SER A 299 -22.02 -24.71 -77.95
N VAL A 300 -21.01 -23.84 -77.90
CA VAL A 300 -20.11 -23.58 -79.04
C VAL A 300 -19.31 -24.83 -79.39
N GLU A 301 -18.66 -25.48 -78.42
CA GLU A 301 -17.90 -26.72 -78.62
C GLU A 301 -18.76 -27.84 -79.25
N MET A 302 -20.03 -27.95 -78.82
CA MET A 302 -21.02 -28.88 -79.40
C MET A 302 -21.35 -28.54 -80.87
N TYR A 303 -21.54 -27.26 -81.21
CA TYR A 303 -21.77 -26.86 -82.59
C TYR A 303 -20.52 -27.00 -83.47
N GLU A 304 -19.32 -26.70 -82.94
CA GLU A 304 -18.06 -26.87 -83.67
C GLU A 304 -17.81 -28.33 -84.03
N GLU A 305 -17.98 -29.28 -83.09
CA GLU A 305 -17.86 -30.70 -83.39
C GLU A 305 -18.97 -31.20 -84.34
N TYR A 306 -20.21 -30.70 -84.21
CA TYR A 306 -21.28 -30.98 -85.17
C TYR A 306 -20.90 -30.55 -86.60
N PHE A 307 -20.41 -29.32 -86.78
CA PHE A 307 -19.97 -28.83 -88.08
C PHE A 307 -18.72 -29.56 -88.58
N ALA A 308 -17.79 -29.92 -87.70
CA ALA A 308 -16.60 -30.71 -88.05
C ALA A 308 -16.94 -32.15 -88.50
N GLN A 309 -17.96 -32.77 -87.92
CA GLN A 309 -18.49 -34.06 -88.38
C GLN A 309 -19.23 -33.93 -89.71
N HIS A 310 -19.97 -32.83 -89.90
CA HIS A 310 -20.70 -32.57 -91.15
C HIS A 310 -19.73 -32.30 -92.32
N ALA A 311 -18.66 -31.54 -92.08
CA ALA A 311 -17.58 -31.28 -93.02
C ALA A 311 -16.88 -32.59 -93.43
N ARG A 312 -16.43 -33.40 -92.45
CA ARG A 312 -15.81 -34.72 -92.70
C ARG A 312 -16.70 -35.62 -93.59
N ARG A 313 -18.00 -35.72 -93.29
CA ARG A 313 -18.96 -36.47 -94.14
C ARG A 313 -19.03 -35.94 -95.58
N HIS A 314 -18.93 -34.62 -95.79
CA HIS A 314 -18.93 -34.05 -97.14
C HIS A 314 -17.59 -34.24 -97.86
N GLU A 315 -16.47 -34.22 -97.15
CA GLU A 315 -15.16 -34.57 -97.70
C GLU A 315 -15.12 -36.04 -98.16
N ASP A 316 -15.66 -36.97 -97.35
CA ASP A 316 -15.83 -38.38 -97.71
C ASP A 316 -16.70 -38.56 -98.97
N GLN A 317 -17.83 -37.86 -99.06
CA GLN A 317 -18.71 -37.89 -100.23
C GLN A 317 -18.03 -37.33 -101.48
N ILE A 318 -17.26 -36.24 -101.33
CA ILE A 318 -16.48 -35.65 -102.43
C ILE A 318 -15.35 -36.59 -102.88
N ALA A 319 -14.74 -37.35 -101.97
CA ALA A 319 -13.76 -38.38 -102.33
C ALA A 319 -14.42 -39.53 -103.11
N GLN A 320 -15.53 -40.09 -102.62
CA GLN A 320 -16.28 -41.15 -103.30
C GLN A 320 -16.71 -40.74 -104.71
N LEU A 321 -17.28 -39.54 -104.87
CA LEU A 321 -17.68 -39.02 -106.18
C LEU A 321 -16.50 -38.76 -107.13
N LYS A 322 -15.30 -38.45 -106.62
CA LYS A 322 -14.08 -38.33 -107.47
C LYS A 322 -13.65 -39.70 -107.98
N ASP A 323 -13.64 -40.73 -107.12
CA ASP A 323 -13.26 -42.09 -107.50
C ASP A 323 -14.25 -42.70 -108.51
N GLU A 324 -15.56 -42.47 -108.32
CA GLU A 324 -16.59 -42.83 -109.31
C GLU A 324 -16.41 -42.10 -110.64
N LEU A 325 -16.06 -40.81 -110.60
CA LEU A 325 -15.83 -40.00 -111.79
C LEU A 325 -14.58 -40.45 -112.57
N GLU A 326 -13.52 -40.88 -111.89
CA GLU A 326 -12.32 -41.42 -112.55
C GLU A 326 -12.53 -42.85 -113.07
N ASN A 327 -13.31 -43.67 -112.35
CA ASN A 327 -13.78 -44.98 -112.80
C ASN A 327 -14.67 -44.89 -114.06
N THR A 328 -15.52 -43.86 -114.14
CA THR A 328 -16.35 -43.61 -115.35
C THR A 328 -15.54 -43.01 -116.50
N ARG A 329 -14.56 -42.13 -116.25
CA ARG A 329 -13.59 -41.66 -117.27
C ARG A 329 -12.78 -42.80 -117.88
N THR A 330 -12.23 -43.69 -117.06
CA THR A 330 -11.41 -44.82 -117.53
C THR A 330 -12.25 -45.80 -118.36
N LYS A 331 -13.51 -46.05 -117.98
CA LYS A 331 -14.48 -46.78 -118.84
C LYS A 331 -14.80 -46.05 -120.15
N LEU A 332 -14.99 -44.73 -120.12
CA LEU A 332 -15.23 -43.94 -121.33
C LEU A 332 -14.05 -44.09 -122.32
N ALA A 333 -12.82 -43.92 -121.86
CA ALA A 333 -11.62 -44.09 -122.69
C ALA A 333 -11.46 -45.51 -123.26
N GLN A 334 -11.90 -46.55 -122.52
CA GLN A 334 -11.96 -47.92 -123.04
C GLN A 334 -13.01 -48.06 -124.17
N TYR A 335 -14.20 -47.48 -124.00
CA TYR A 335 -15.24 -47.48 -125.04
C TYR A 335 -14.85 -46.66 -126.27
N GLU A 336 -14.21 -45.50 -126.08
CA GLU A 336 -13.70 -44.67 -127.18
C GLU A 336 -12.66 -45.43 -128.01
N ASN A 337 -11.70 -46.10 -127.37
CA ASN A 337 -10.71 -46.92 -128.05
C ASN A 337 -11.35 -48.10 -128.82
N ALA A 338 -12.29 -48.81 -128.20
CA ALA A 338 -13.04 -49.90 -128.85
C ALA A 338 -13.89 -49.42 -130.04
N PHE A 339 -14.52 -48.26 -129.91
CA PHE A 339 -15.26 -47.62 -130.99
C PHE A 339 -14.33 -47.21 -132.14
N ASP A 340 -13.14 -46.67 -131.84
CA ASP A 340 -12.19 -46.22 -132.85
C ASP A 340 -11.56 -47.40 -133.62
N ILE A 341 -11.31 -48.54 -132.96
CA ILE A 341 -10.96 -49.81 -133.62
C ILE A 341 -12.10 -50.25 -134.56
N THR A 342 -13.33 -50.37 -134.04
CA THR A 342 -14.51 -50.78 -134.82
C THR A 342 -14.77 -49.85 -136.01
N ARG A 343 -14.50 -48.56 -135.86
CA ARG A 343 -14.62 -47.53 -136.90
C ARG A 343 -13.57 -47.68 -138.00
N ARG A 344 -12.33 -48.05 -137.66
CA ARG A 344 -11.26 -48.36 -138.63
C ARG A 344 -11.60 -49.62 -139.42
N ASP A 345 -12.06 -50.68 -138.74
CA ASP A 345 -12.50 -51.92 -139.39
C ASP A 345 -13.70 -51.69 -140.32
N ALA A 346 -14.71 -50.95 -139.86
CA ALA A 346 -15.87 -50.59 -140.69
C ALA A 346 -15.48 -49.72 -141.91
N ALA A 347 -14.43 -48.90 -141.81
CA ALA A 347 -13.89 -48.16 -142.95
C ALA A 347 -13.11 -49.06 -143.92
N PHE A 348 -12.31 -49.99 -143.40
CA PHE A 348 -11.59 -50.99 -144.18
C PHE A 348 -12.55 -51.88 -144.99
N TRP A 349 -13.55 -52.48 -144.33
CA TRP A 349 -14.59 -53.29 -144.99
C TRP A 349 -15.36 -52.49 -146.03
N ARG A 350 -15.76 -51.24 -145.72
CA ARG A 350 -16.48 -50.36 -146.67
C ARG A 350 -15.66 -50.06 -147.92
N ASN A 351 -14.35 -49.89 -147.79
CA ASN A 351 -13.47 -49.68 -148.94
C ASN A 351 -13.31 -50.98 -149.74
N GLY A 352 -13.01 -52.11 -149.10
CA GLY A 352 -12.91 -53.41 -149.78
C GLY A 352 -14.19 -53.80 -150.54
N PHE A 353 -15.39 -53.53 -149.97
CA PHE A 353 -16.66 -53.72 -150.67
C PHE A 353 -16.87 -52.74 -151.84
N ARG A 354 -16.36 -51.50 -151.76
CA ARG A 354 -16.38 -50.55 -152.88
C ARG A 354 -15.50 -51.04 -154.03
N ASP A 355 -14.30 -51.51 -153.71
CA ASP A 355 -13.32 -51.95 -154.71
C ASP A 355 -13.78 -53.25 -155.39
N LEU A 356 -14.35 -54.19 -154.61
CA LEU A 356 -15.01 -55.38 -155.15
C LEU A 356 -16.20 -55.02 -156.05
N ALA A 357 -17.05 -54.08 -155.63
CA ALA A 357 -18.18 -53.63 -156.45
C ALA A 357 -17.72 -52.91 -157.74
N ALA A 358 -16.61 -52.16 -157.70
CA ALA A 358 -16.03 -51.55 -158.90
C ALA A 358 -15.55 -52.64 -159.88
N LEU A 359 -14.83 -53.65 -159.40
CA LEU A 359 -14.38 -54.79 -160.21
C LEU A 359 -15.54 -55.60 -160.79
N SER A 360 -16.57 -55.93 -160.00
CA SER A 360 -17.78 -56.59 -160.50
C SER A 360 -18.48 -55.78 -161.60
N ASN A 361 -18.63 -54.47 -161.41
CA ASN A 361 -19.26 -53.60 -162.42
C ASN A 361 -18.46 -53.55 -163.73
N LEU A 362 -17.12 -53.52 -163.65
CA LEU A 362 -16.25 -53.53 -164.83
C LEU A 362 -16.38 -54.85 -165.61
N VAL A 363 -16.34 -56.00 -164.94
CA VAL A 363 -16.57 -57.31 -165.58
C VAL A 363 -17.96 -57.40 -166.23
N ILE A 364 -18.99 -56.85 -165.59
CA ILE A 364 -20.37 -56.83 -166.13
C ILE A 364 -20.52 -55.95 -167.37
N ALA A 365 -19.66 -54.94 -167.54
CA ALA A 365 -19.63 -54.04 -168.68
C ALA A 365 -18.78 -54.59 -169.84
N GLU A 366 -17.54 -54.99 -169.57
CA GLU A 366 -16.54 -55.34 -170.59
C GLU A 366 -16.65 -56.78 -171.08
N LEU A 367 -16.94 -57.77 -170.22
CA LEU A 367 -16.98 -59.17 -170.64
C LEU A 367 -18.05 -59.46 -171.72
N PRO A 368 -19.27 -58.88 -171.69
CA PRO A 368 -20.23 -59.00 -172.80
C PRO A 368 -19.79 -58.31 -174.09
N GLU A 369 -18.99 -57.23 -174.02
CA GLU A 369 -18.38 -56.62 -175.21
C GLU A 369 -17.36 -57.61 -175.80
N LYS A 370 -16.45 -58.15 -174.99
CA LYS A 370 -15.42 -59.11 -175.43
C LYS A 370 -16.00 -60.42 -175.96
N LEU A 371 -17.12 -60.89 -175.41
CA LEU A 371 -17.85 -62.03 -175.95
C LEU A 371 -18.48 -61.71 -177.32
N ARG A 372 -18.99 -60.49 -177.53
CA ARG A 372 -19.44 -60.05 -178.87
C ARG A 372 -18.30 -59.87 -179.86
N ASP A 373 -17.18 -59.29 -179.43
CA ASP A 373 -15.98 -59.13 -180.27
C ASP A 373 -15.50 -60.50 -180.79
N ALA A 374 -15.41 -61.50 -179.90
CA ALA A 374 -15.03 -62.86 -180.25
C ALA A 374 -16.06 -63.55 -181.16
N GLU A 375 -17.35 -63.40 -180.87
CA GLU A 375 -18.45 -63.96 -181.67
C GLU A 375 -18.51 -63.34 -183.09
N ALA A 376 -18.24 -62.04 -183.23
CA ALA A 376 -18.18 -61.36 -184.52
C ALA A 376 -16.91 -61.68 -185.34
N ALA A 377 -15.82 -62.06 -184.68
CA ALA A 377 -14.55 -62.41 -185.34
C ALA A 377 -14.53 -63.83 -185.96
N MET A 378 -15.52 -64.69 -185.64
CA MET A 378 -15.55 -66.10 -186.05
C MET A 378 -16.53 -66.33 -187.22
N HIS A 379 -15.99 -66.61 -188.41
CA HIS A 379 -16.80 -66.78 -189.62
C HIS A 379 -17.67 -68.05 -189.61
N TYR A 380 -18.91 -67.88 -190.10
CA TYR A 380 -20.12 -68.66 -189.83
C TYR A 380 -20.15 -70.16 -190.22
N TYR A 381 -19.04 -70.77 -190.67
CA TYR A 381 -19.05 -72.14 -191.22
C TYR A 381 -17.97 -73.10 -190.69
N ILE A 382 -17.04 -72.66 -189.82
CA ILE A 382 -16.14 -73.57 -189.08
C ILE A 382 -15.94 -73.07 -187.64
N LEU A 383 -16.94 -73.27 -186.78
CA LEU A 383 -16.84 -73.04 -185.33
C LEU A 383 -16.81 -74.39 -184.59
N PRO A 384 -15.75 -74.73 -183.82
CA PRO A 384 -15.72 -75.94 -183.00
C PRO A 384 -16.80 -75.90 -181.91
N LYS A 385 -17.55 -77.00 -181.73
CA LYS A 385 -18.72 -77.04 -180.84
C LYS A 385 -18.38 -76.67 -179.40
N ASP A 386 -17.25 -77.16 -178.88
CA ASP A 386 -16.84 -76.92 -177.49
C ASP A 386 -16.59 -75.43 -177.19
N VAL A 387 -16.21 -74.65 -178.21
CA VAL A 387 -16.04 -73.19 -178.11
C VAL A 387 -17.41 -72.49 -178.10
N ALA A 388 -18.35 -72.96 -178.92
CA ALA A 388 -19.73 -72.45 -178.89
C ALA A 388 -20.40 -72.75 -177.53
N ASP A 389 -20.31 -73.99 -177.03
CA ASP A 389 -20.85 -74.41 -175.74
C ASP A 389 -20.23 -73.61 -174.57
N PHE A 390 -18.93 -73.27 -174.63
CA PHE A 390 -18.28 -72.39 -173.65
C PHE A 390 -18.76 -70.93 -173.73
N MET A 391 -18.94 -70.38 -174.94
CA MET A 391 -19.47 -69.03 -175.14
C MET A 391 -20.93 -68.91 -174.65
N GLU A 392 -21.75 -69.94 -174.89
CA GLU A 392 -23.11 -70.07 -174.36
C GLU A 392 -23.10 -70.10 -172.82
N TYR A 393 -22.23 -70.92 -172.22
CA TYR A 393 -22.02 -70.97 -170.76
C TYR A 393 -21.60 -69.61 -170.18
N CYS A 394 -20.65 -68.89 -170.80
CA CYS A 394 -20.25 -67.56 -170.35
C CYS A 394 -21.38 -66.54 -170.42
N LYS A 395 -22.22 -66.59 -171.46
CA LYS A 395 -23.43 -65.75 -171.58
C LYS A 395 -24.44 -66.07 -170.47
N ASP A 396 -24.68 -67.34 -170.18
CA ASP A 396 -25.67 -67.75 -169.19
C ASP A 396 -25.19 -67.52 -167.74
N VAL A 397 -23.89 -67.65 -167.45
CA VAL A 397 -23.28 -67.23 -166.17
C VAL A 397 -23.39 -65.71 -165.99
N LEU A 398 -23.08 -64.90 -167.01
CA LEU A 398 -23.27 -63.44 -166.96
C LEU A 398 -24.74 -63.06 -166.74
N LYS A 399 -25.67 -63.80 -167.32
CA LYS A 399 -27.12 -63.62 -167.16
C LYS A 399 -27.58 -63.96 -165.74
N GLN A 400 -27.13 -65.08 -165.18
CA GLN A 400 -27.38 -65.45 -163.77
C GLN A 400 -26.81 -64.39 -162.81
N TYR A 401 -25.55 -63.99 -162.99
CA TYR A 401 -24.88 -62.99 -162.14
C TYR A 401 -25.57 -61.61 -162.20
N ARG A 402 -26.02 -61.19 -163.38
CA ARG A 402 -26.84 -59.97 -163.56
C ARG A 402 -28.21 -60.09 -162.87
N GLU A 403 -28.80 -61.27 -162.79
CA GLU A 403 -30.07 -61.51 -162.10
C GLU A 403 -29.90 -61.52 -160.57
N GLU A 404 -28.83 -62.13 -160.06
CA GLU A 404 -28.48 -62.07 -158.63
C GLU A 404 -28.20 -60.64 -158.16
N ILE A 405 -27.47 -59.84 -158.95
CA ILE A 405 -27.23 -58.42 -158.64
C ILE A 405 -28.53 -57.61 -158.68
N ARG A 406 -29.46 -57.92 -159.59
CA ARG A 406 -30.78 -57.29 -159.64
C ARG A 406 -31.64 -57.66 -158.42
N ASN A 407 -31.56 -58.90 -157.97
CA ASN A 407 -32.30 -59.40 -156.81
C ASN A 407 -31.70 -58.93 -155.47
N THR A 408 -30.38 -58.89 -155.33
CA THR A 408 -29.74 -58.28 -154.15
C THR A 408 -29.99 -56.78 -154.08
N LYS A 409 -29.93 -56.04 -155.21
CA LYS A 409 -30.30 -54.62 -155.23
C LYS A 409 -31.74 -54.37 -154.78
N ARG A 410 -32.69 -55.25 -155.14
CA ARG A 410 -34.06 -55.23 -154.60
C ARG A 410 -34.09 -55.48 -153.08
N ARG A 411 -33.36 -56.47 -152.58
CA ARG A 411 -33.26 -56.83 -151.14
C ARG A 411 -32.50 -55.82 -150.27
N VAL A 412 -31.86 -54.82 -150.87
CA VAL A 412 -31.17 -53.69 -150.19
C VAL A 412 -31.93 -52.37 -150.38
N SER A 413 -33.00 -52.35 -151.19
CA SER A 413 -33.88 -51.19 -151.41
C SER A 413 -35.24 -51.34 -150.72
N ALA A 414 -35.33 -52.27 -149.75
CA ALA A 414 -36.50 -52.61 -148.95
C ALA A 414 -36.03 -52.97 -147.53
#